data_AF-A0A0H2MSY0-F1
#
_entry.id   AF-A0A0H2MSY0-F1
#
_cell.length_a   1.000
_cell.length_b   1.000
_cell.length_c   1.000
_cell.angle_alpha   90.00
_cell.angle_beta   90.00
_cell.angle_gamma   90.00
#
_symmetry.space_group_name_H-M   'P 1'
#
loop_
_entity.id
_entity.type
_entity.pdbx_description
1 polymer ?
#
loop_
_entity_poly.entity_id
_entity_poly.type
_entity_poly.pdbx_seq_one_letter_code
_entity_poly.pdbx_strand_id
1 'polypeptide(L)' 'RAQVRTVLYMAMMSAMQCNAIFKATYTRLVNAGKPKKVAIIACVRKMFVILNTMLRDGVMWDENTAKN' A
#
# COMPACT_ATOMS: atom_id res chain seq x y z
N ARG A 1 5.62 12.73 15.24
CA ARG A 1 5.47 12.05 13.92
C ARG A 1 5.61 10.51 13.94
N ALA A 2 5.90 9.86 15.09
CA ALA A 2 5.96 8.38 15.16
C ALA A 2 4.58 7.70 15.21
N GLN A 3 3.61 8.30 15.89
CA GLN A 3 2.24 7.76 16.02
C GLN A 3 1.56 7.54 14.67
N VAL A 4 1.64 8.53 13.76
CA VAL A 4 1.08 8.42 12.40
C VAL A 4 1.67 7.21 11.66
N ARG A 5 2.98 6.98 11.78
CA ARG A 5 3.63 5.83 11.16
C ARG A 5 3.14 4.51 11.73
N THR A 6 2.89 4.43 13.04
CA THR A 6 2.32 3.23 13.68
C THR A 6 0.92 2.92 13.17
N VAL A 7 0.05 3.92 13.11
CA VAL A 7 -1.33 3.77 12.59
C VAL A 7 -1.29 3.30 11.14
N LEU A 8 -0.45 3.93 10.31
CA LEU A 8 -0.27 3.55 8.91
C LEU A 8 0.28 2.13 8.76
N TYR A 9 1.16 1.70 9.66
CA TYR A 9 1.67 0.34 9.68
C TYR A 9 0.55 -0.67 9.95
N MET A 10 -0.28 -0.41 10.96
CA MET A 10 -1.42 -1.28 11.29
C MET A 10 -2.47 -1.29 10.18
N ALA A 11 -2.78 -0.13 9.60
CA ALA A 11 -3.70 -0.04 8.46
C ALA A 11 -3.20 -0.85 7.26
N MET A 12 -1.89 -0.78 6.97
CA MET A 12 -1.31 -1.56 5.86
C MET A 12 -1.34 -3.06 6.12
N MET A 13 -1.13 -3.50 7.37
CA MET A 13 -1.23 -4.91 7.73
C MET A 13 -2.61 -5.48 7.42
N SER A 14 -3.69 -4.75 7.77
CA SER A 14 -5.05 -5.13 7.41
C SER A 14 -5.29 -5.08 5.91
N ALA A 15 -4.82 -4.04 5.22
CA ALA A 15 -4.99 -3.91 3.77
C ALA A 15 -4.28 -5.01 2.98
N MET A 16 -3.12 -5.49 3.44
CA MET A 16 -2.41 -6.63 2.87
C MET A 16 -3.13 -7.97 3.07
N GLN A 17 -3.97 -8.07 4.11
CA GLN A 17 -4.77 -9.26 4.37
C GLN A 17 -6.04 -9.28 3.51
N CYS A 18 -6.67 -8.13 3.31
CA CYS A 18 -7.88 -8.01 2.48
C CYS A 18 -7.58 -8.00 0.97
N ASN A 19 -6.40 -7.52 0.55
CA ASN A 19 -6.08 -7.33 -0.87
C ASN A 19 -4.76 -8.01 -1.25
N ALA A 20 -4.86 -9.03 -2.12
CA ALA A 20 -3.70 -9.78 -2.60
C ALA A 20 -2.68 -8.91 -3.38
N ILE A 21 -3.11 -7.79 -3.97
CA ILE A 21 -2.26 -6.89 -4.76
C ILE A 21 -1.20 -6.20 -3.89
N PHE A 22 -1.58 -5.72 -2.71
CA PHE A 22 -0.63 -5.09 -1.78
C PHE A 22 0.32 -6.12 -1.19
N LYS A 23 -0.16 -7.35 -0.93
CA LYS A 23 0.69 -8.47 -0.51
C LYS A 23 1.72 -8.83 -1.56
N ALA A 24 1.33 -8.94 -2.83
CA ALA A 24 2.25 -9.21 -3.94
C ALA A 24 3.31 -8.10 -4.09
N THR A 25 2.89 -6.83 -3.97
CA THR A 25 3.80 -5.68 -4.03
C THR A 25 4.80 -5.70 -2.87
N TYR A 26 4.34 -5.99 -1.65
CA TYR A 26 5.21 -6.14 -0.48
C TYR A 26 6.22 -7.26 -0.68
N THR A 27 5.77 -8.45 -1.08
CA THR A 27 6.65 -9.60 -1.34
C THR A 27 7.68 -9.29 -2.42
N ARG A 28 7.29 -8.59 -3.50
CA ARG A 28 8.22 -8.15 -4.54
C ARG A 28 9.31 -7.23 -3.98
N LEU A 29 8.95 -6.29 -3.12
CA LEU A 29 9.91 -5.38 -2.50
C LEU A 29 10.85 -6.09 -1.51
N VAL A 30 10.32 -7.04 -0.73
CA VAL A 30 11.13 -7.85 0.19
C VAL A 30 12.09 -8.76 -0.58
N ASN A 31 11.63 -9.40 -1.65
CA ASN A 31 12.47 -10.23 -2.52
C ASN A 31 13.55 -9.41 -3.23
N ALA A 32 13.30 -8.13 -3.50
CA ALA A 32 14.30 -7.19 -4.00
C ALA A 32 15.33 -6.74 -2.93
N GLY A 33 15.36 -7.38 -1.75
CA GLY A 33 16.33 -7.12 -0.69
C GLY A 33 16.04 -5.86 0.14
N LYS A 34 14.87 -5.23 -0.03
CA LYS A 34 14.54 -4.02 0.73
C LYS A 34 14.15 -4.37 2.17
N PRO A 35 14.52 -3.53 3.16
CA PRO A 35 14.13 -3.76 4.54
C PRO A 35 12.60 -3.73 4.67
N LYS A 36 12.04 -4.67 5.45
CA LYS A 36 10.58 -4.86 5.64
C LYS A 36 9.84 -3.58 5.98
N LYS A 37 10.44 -2.71 6.81
CA LYS A 37 9.89 -1.40 7.19
C LYS A 37 9.70 -0.48 5.98
N VAL A 38 10.68 -0.43 5.07
CA VAL A 38 10.59 0.39 3.85
C VAL A 38 9.58 -0.19 2.88
N ALA A 39 9.49 -1.52 2.79
CA ALA A 39 8.49 -2.17 1.96
C ALA A 39 7.06 -1.81 2.39
N ILE A 40 6.76 -1.81 3.70
CA ILE A 40 5.44 -1.40 4.21
C ILE A 40 5.17 0.08 3.95
N ILE A 41 6.14 0.96 4.18
CA ILE A 41 5.95 2.40 3.90
C ILE A 41 5.75 2.67 2.41
N ALA A 42 6.41 1.92 1.53
CA ALA A 42 6.20 2.02 0.09
C ALA A 42 4.77 1.56 -0.29
N CYS A 43 4.27 0.47 0.28
CA CYS A 43 2.90 0.02 0.08
C CYS A 43 1.88 1.07 0.57
N VAL A 44 2.12 1.69 1.73
CA VAL A 44 1.25 2.75 2.29
C VAL A 44 1.18 3.93 1.32
N ARG A 45 2.34 4.37 0.81
CA ARG A 45 2.40 5.47 -0.14
C ARG A 45 1.65 5.13 -1.43
N LYS A 46 1.79 3.90 -1.94
CA LYS A 46 1.06 3.42 -3.11
C LYS A 46 -0.45 3.44 -2.87
N MET A 47 -0.92 2.98 -1.71
CA MET A 47 -2.33 3.02 -1.33
C MET A 47 -2.90 4.45 -1.34
N PHE A 48 -2.18 5.42 -0.75
CA PHE A 48 -2.64 6.81 -0.77
C PHE A 48 -2.66 7.42 -2.15
N VAL A 49 -1.69 7.09 -3.02
CA VAL A 49 -1.70 7.56 -4.40
C VAL A 49 -2.95 7.04 -5.13
N ILE A 50 -3.26 5.76 -4.99
CA ILE A 50 -4.45 5.14 -5.59
C ILE A 50 -5.74 5.78 -5.06
N LEU A 51 -5.83 5.99 -3.75
CA LEU A 51 -6.97 6.64 -3.14
C LEU A 51 -7.12 8.08 -3.63
N ASN A 52 -6.01 8.82 -3.74
CA ASN A 52 -6.01 10.19 -4.25
C ASN A 52 -6.41 10.26 -5.73
N THR A 53 -5.98 9.29 -6.56
CA THR A 53 -6.44 9.21 -7.94
C THR A 53 -7.92 8.88 -8.03
N MET A 54 -8.43 7.97 -7.19
CA MET A 54 -9.86 7.64 -7.13
C MET A 54 -10.72 8.84 -6.73
N LEU A 55 -10.28 9.57 -5.70
CA LEU A 55 -10.97 10.79 -5.25
C LEU A 55 -10.98 11.88 -6.32
N ARG A 56 -9.85 12.06 -7.03
CA ARG A 56 -9.74 13.08 -8.09
C ARG A 56 -10.59 12.72 -9.30
N ASP A 57 -10.54 11.47 -9.72
CA ASP A 57 -11.15 11.01 -10.97
C ASP A 57 -12.61 10.55 -10.75
N GLY A 58 -13.10 10.53 -9.50
CA GLY A 58 -14.46 10.14 -9.13
C GLY A 58 -14.76 8.65 -9.36
N VAL A 59 -13.71 7.84 -9.55
CA VAL A 59 -13.81 6.42 -9.90
C VAL A 59 -13.75 5.53 -8.67
N MET A 60 -14.50 4.42 -8.71
CA MET A 60 -14.47 3.40 -7.67
C MET A 60 -13.18 2.57 -7.72
N TRP A 61 -12.95 1.77 -6.67
CA TRP A 61 -11.79 0.88 -6.60
C TRP A 61 -11.71 -0.05 -7.81
N ASP A 62 -10.61 0.01 -8.54
CA ASP A 62 -10.30 -0.89 -9.65
C ASP A 62 -8.93 -1.54 -9.44
N GLU A 63 -8.88 -2.86 -9.56
CA GLU A 63 -7.68 -3.66 -9.34
C GLU A 63 -6.53 -3.32 -10.30
N ASN A 64 -6.81 -2.79 -11.50
CA ASN A 64 -5.77 -2.37 -12.45
C ASN A 64 -5.09 -1.08 -12.02
N THR A 65 -5.79 -0.19 -11.32
CA THR A 65 -5.21 1.03 -10.73
C THR A 65 -4.17 0.67 -9.67
N ALA A 66 -4.35 -0.46 -8.98
CA ALA A 66 -3.43 -0.93 -7.95
C ALA A 66 -2.19 -1.66 -8.49
N LYS A 67 -2.21 -2.10 -9.75
CA LYS A 67 -1.09 -2.81 -10.40
C LYS A 67 -0.01 -1.86 -10.92
N ASN A 68 -0.38 -0.72 -11.49
CA ASN A 68 0.54 0.35 -11.94
C ASN A 68 1.37 0.91 -10.78
#